data_AF-A0A951HIM5-F1
#
_entry.id   AF-A0A951HIM5-F1
#
_cell.length_a   1.000
_cell.length_b   1.000
_cell.length_c   1.000
_cell.angle_alpha   90.00
_cell.angle_beta   90.00
_cell.angle_gamma   90.00
#
_symmetry.space_group_name_H-M   'P 1'
#
loop_
_entity.id
_entity.type
_entity.pdbx_description
1 polymer ?
#
loop_
_entity_poly.entity_id
_entity_poly.type
_entity_poly.pdbx_seq_one_letter_code
_entity_poly.pdbx_strand_id
1 'polypeptide(L)'
;MKAAIAFVAAVALAACAEAGTGTGWSRASDLSVYSSAHAYARIAWEQEVMCAGFNPARVTAGFEREFGARDAAVRAALVRLHGEAALARNGTPYVARVGCGDLPDGQWRDRYSRLLRVLEIRLGLI
;
A
#
# COMPACT_ATOMS: atom_id res chain seq x y z
N MET A 1 28.93 -24.39 41.80
CA MET A 1 29.68 -23.92 40.61
C MET A 1 28.66 -23.43 39.60
N LYS A 2 28.68 -22.11 39.30
CA LYS A 2 27.82 -21.44 38.32
C LYS A 2 28.52 -21.45 36.97
N ALA A 3 27.79 -21.73 35.89
CA ALA A 3 27.92 -21.15 34.54
C ALA A 3 27.65 -22.19 33.45
N ALA A 4 26.48 -22.09 32.82
CA ALA A 4 26.27 -22.54 31.45
C ALA A 4 24.98 -21.89 30.90
N ILE A 5 24.98 -20.56 30.78
CA ILE A 5 23.97 -19.84 30.00
C ILE A 5 24.72 -18.86 29.11
N ALA A 6 25.25 -19.35 28.00
CA ALA A 6 25.85 -18.50 26.98
C ALA A 6 25.91 -19.23 25.63
N PHE A 7 24.77 -19.63 25.06
CA PHE A 7 24.75 -20.11 23.68
C PHE A 7 23.42 -19.93 22.94
N VAL A 8 22.69 -18.83 23.21
CA VAL A 8 21.45 -18.50 22.45
C VAL A 8 21.50 -17.11 21.79
N ALA A 9 22.47 -16.26 22.14
CA ALA A 9 22.52 -14.90 21.63
C ALA A 9 23.08 -14.75 20.19
N ALA A 10 23.72 -15.78 19.62
CA ALA A 10 24.38 -15.66 18.32
C ALA A 10 23.43 -15.81 17.11
N VAL A 11 22.26 -16.43 17.27
CA VAL A 11 21.32 -16.67 16.16
C VAL A 11 20.39 -15.46 15.93
N ALA A 12 20.18 -14.62 16.94
CA ALA A 12 19.35 -13.42 16.82
C ALA A 12 20.00 -12.29 15.99
N LEU A 13 21.34 -12.29 15.88
CA LEU A 13 22.08 -11.24 15.17
C LEU A 13 22.28 -11.52 13.68
N ALA A 14 22.19 -12.79 13.25
CA ALA A 14 22.31 -13.15 11.84
C ALA A 14 21.03 -12.85 11.02
N ALA A 15 19.86 -12.87 11.66
CA ALA A 15 18.57 -12.58 11.02
C ALA A 15 18.34 -11.08 10.72
N CYS A 16 19.17 -10.18 11.25
CA CYS A 16 19.11 -8.75 10.95
C CYS A 16 20.01 -8.33 9.78
N ALA A 17 20.93 -9.20 9.34
CA ALA A 17 21.90 -8.88 8.30
C ALA A 17 21.32 -9.01 6.87
N GLU A 18 20.20 -9.71 6.71
CA GLU A 18 19.44 -9.77 5.45
C GLU A 18 18.47 -8.59 5.29
N ALA A 19 18.82 -7.45 5.90
CA ALA A 19 18.26 -6.18 5.49
C ALA A 19 18.91 -5.77 4.15
N GLY A 20 18.41 -6.34 3.05
CA GLY A 20 18.86 -6.04 1.69
C GLY A 20 19.09 -4.54 1.48
N THR A 21 20.19 -4.23 0.79
CA THR A 21 20.71 -2.90 0.46
C THR A 21 19.72 -2.12 -0.42
N GLY A 22 18.62 -1.67 0.18
CA GLY A 22 17.72 -0.67 -0.37
C GLY A 22 18.14 0.69 0.15
N THR A 23 18.31 1.65 -0.76
CA THR A 23 18.48 3.08 -0.47
C THR A 23 17.64 3.50 0.74
N GLY A 24 18.21 4.24 1.70
CA GLY A 24 17.70 4.49 3.06
C GLY A 24 16.34 5.21 3.23
N TRP A 25 15.32 4.76 2.51
CA TRP A 25 13.93 5.07 2.75
C TRP A 25 13.41 4.09 3.80
N SER A 26 12.76 4.60 4.85
CA SER A 26 12.14 3.75 5.86
C SER A 26 11.20 2.75 5.18
N ARG A 27 11.34 1.45 5.47
CA ARG A 27 10.44 0.37 5.01
C ARG A 27 8.97 0.60 5.41
N ALA A 28 8.73 1.39 6.46
CA ALA A 28 7.37 1.83 6.83
C ALA A 28 6.77 2.84 5.84
N SER A 29 7.59 3.47 4.99
CA SER A 29 7.13 4.44 4.00
C SER A 29 6.36 3.81 2.85
N ASP A 30 6.70 2.58 2.41
CA ASP A 30 6.03 1.96 1.26
C ASP A 30 4.61 1.50 1.62
N LEU A 31 4.42 0.94 2.82
CA LEU A 31 3.08 0.64 3.33
C LEU A 31 2.24 1.92 3.51
N SER A 32 2.85 3.04 3.90
CA SER A 32 2.17 4.34 3.99
C SER A 32 1.82 4.92 2.62
N VAL A 33 2.68 4.74 1.62
CA VAL A 33 2.41 5.16 0.23
C VAL A 33 1.27 4.32 -0.35
N TYR A 34 1.31 3.01 -0.12
CA TYR A 34 0.25 2.09 -0.53
C TYR A 34 -1.09 2.45 0.13
N SER A 35 -1.12 2.65 1.46
CA SER A 35 -2.35 3.05 2.15
C SER A 35 -2.88 4.41 1.68
N SER A 36 -2.00 5.38 1.40
CA SER A 36 -2.38 6.68 0.85
C SER A 36 -3.00 6.56 -0.54
N ALA A 37 -2.45 5.69 -1.40
CA ALA A 37 -3.02 5.42 -2.71
C ALA A 37 -4.45 4.88 -2.59
N HIS A 38 -4.67 3.86 -1.76
CA HIS A 38 -6.01 3.30 -1.55
C HIS A 38 -6.98 4.27 -0.87
N ALA A 39 -6.50 5.18 -0.02
CA ALA A 39 -7.34 6.24 0.53
C ALA A 39 -7.89 7.15 -0.56
N TYR A 40 -7.06 7.58 -1.52
CA TYR A 40 -7.51 8.39 -2.66
C TYR A 40 -8.49 7.64 -3.55
N ALA A 41 -8.21 6.38 -3.88
CA ALA A 41 -9.10 5.55 -4.68
C ALA A 41 -10.47 5.37 -3.99
N ARG A 42 -10.48 5.18 -2.67
CA ARG A 42 -11.70 5.07 -1.88
C ARG A 42 -12.52 6.36 -1.89
N ILE A 43 -11.89 7.51 -1.64
CA ILE A 43 -12.59 8.81 -1.68
C ILE A 43 -13.25 9.02 -3.04
N ALA A 44 -12.51 8.73 -4.12
CA ALA A 44 -13.02 8.87 -5.47
C ALA A 44 -14.20 7.94 -5.74
N TRP A 45 -14.09 6.68 -5.34
CA TRP A 45 -15.20 5.73 -5.42
C TRP A 45 -16.42 6.22 -4.64
N GLU A 46 -16.24 6.70 -3.41
CA GLU A 46 -17.33 7.24 -2.58
C GLU A 46 -17.99 8.44 -3.26
N GLN A 47 -17.24 9.33 -3.89
CA GLN A 47 -17.79 10.46 -4.65
C GLN A 47 -18.55 10.00 -5.89
N GLU A 48 -17.99 9.10 -6.70
CA GLU A 48 -18.63 8.58 -7.91
C GLU A 48 -19.94 7.86 -7.60
N VAL A 49 -19.98 7.04 -6.54
CA VAL A 49 -21.16 6.26 -6.16
C VAL A 49 -22.18 7.09 -5.40
N MET A 50 -21.75 7.81 -4.35
CA MET A 50 -22.68 8.46 -3.41
C MET A 50 -23.11 9.84 -3.89
N CYS A 51 -22.25 10.57 -4.60
CA CYS A 51 -22.53 11.93 -5.05
C CYS A 51 -23.00 12.00 -6.52
N ALA A 52 -22.34 11.27 -7.44
CA ALA A 52 -22.73 11.25 -8.85
C ALA A 52 -23.75 10.16 -9.21
N GLY A 53 -24.07 9.24 -8.28
CA GLY A 53 -25.06 8.19 -8.49
C GLY A 53 -24.62 7.13 -9.51
N PHE A 54 -23.31 6.97 -9.75
CA PHE A 54 -22.83 5.92 -10.64
C PHE A 54 -23.03 4.54 -10.04
N ASN A 55 -23.24 3.55 -10.91
CA ASN A 55 -23.37 2.16 -10.50
C ASN A 55 -22.07 1.68 -9.83
N PRO A 56 -22.13 1.19 -8.56
CA PRO A 56 -20.95 0.75 -7.81
C PRO A 56 -20.11 -0.30 -8.53
N ALA A 57 -20.75 -1.30 -9.14
CA ALA A 57 -20.06 -2.38 -9.86
C ALA A 57 -19.33 -1.86 -11.10
N ARG A 58 -19.90 -0.86 -11.78
CA ARG A 58 -19.26 -0.22 -12.94
C ARG A 58 -18.01 0.57 -12.55
N VAL A 59 -18.08 1.32 -11.45
CA VAL A 59 -16.95 2.10 -10.92
C VAL A 59 -15.82 1.15 -10.52
N THR A 60 -16.11 0.12 -9.70
CA THR A 60 -15.13 -0.89 -9.29
C THR A 60 -14.52 -1.62 -10.49
N ALA A 61 -15.34 -2.06 -11.45
CA ALA A 61 -14.83 -2.70 -12.65
C ALA A 61 -13.95 -1.77 -13.51
N GLY A 62 -14.21 -0.46 -13.50
CA GLY A 62 -13.36 0.54 -14.14
C GLY A 62 -11.98 0.58 -13.52
N PHE A 63 -11.92 0.69 -12.20
CA PHE A 63 -10.67 0.67 -11.44
C PHE A 63 -9.87 -0.63 -11.68
N GLU A 64 -10.52 -1.79 -11.59
CA GLU A 64 -9.86 -3.09 -11.81
C GLU A 64 -9.28 -3.23 -13.22
N ARG A 65 -10.01 -2.76 -14.24
CA ARG A 65 -9.48 -2.76 -15.62
C ARG A 65 -8.25 -1.86 -15.79
N GLU A 66 -8.23 -0.72 -15.12
CA GLU A 66 -7.18 0.29 -15.29
C GLU A 66 -5.93 -0.02 -14.47
N PHE A 67 -6.11 -0.49 -13.23
CA PHE A 67 -5.02 -0.63 -12.27
C PHE A 67 -4.86 -2.02 -11.66
N GLY A 68 -5.83 -2.93 -11.80
CA GLY A 68 -5.89 -4.18 -11.04
C GLY A 68 -4.62 -5.03 -11.14
N ALA A 69 -4.04 -5.17 -12.33
CA ALA A 69 -2.79 -5.92 -12.52
C ALA A 69 -1.59 -5.28 -11.80
N ARG A 70 -1.48 -3.94 -11.88
CA ARG A 70 -0.40 -3.17 -11.26
C ARG A 70 -0.51 -3.20 -9.73
N ASP A 71 -1.72 -2.96 -9.22
CA ASP A 71 -2.02 -3.02 -7.80
C ASP A 71 -1.75 -4.41 -7.21
N ALA A 72 -2.17 -5.47 -7.90
CA ALA A 72 -1.93 -6.85 -7.48
C ALA A 72 -0.43 -7.18 -7.41
N ALA A 73 0.37 -6.71 -8.37
CA ALA A 73 1.82 -6.91 -8.36
C ALA A 73 2.50 -6.18 -7.19
N VAL A 74 2.12 -4.92 -6.96
CA VAL A 74 2.59 -4.12 -5.82
C VAL A 74 2.20 -4.78 -4.50
N ARG A 75 0.93 -5.19 -4.35
CA ARG A 75 0.44 -5.90 -3.18
C ARG A 75 1.24 -7.18 -2.92
N ALA A 76 1.45 -8.01 -3.94
CA ALA A 76 2.22 -9.25 -3.80
C ALA A 76 3.67 -8.99 -3.35
N ALA A 77 4.32 -7.96 -3.91
CA ALA A 77 5.66 -7.57 -3.50
C ALA A 77 5.71 -7.06 -2.05
N LEU A 78 4.74 -6.24 -1.62
CA LEU A 78 4.62 -5.77 -0.24
C LEU A 78 4.36 -6.91 0.74
N VAL A 79 3.49 -7.87 0.38
CA VAL A 79 3.24 -9.08 1.18
C VAL A 79 4.50 -9.89 1.36
N ARG A 80 5.29 -10.09 0.30
CA ARG A 80 6.57 -10.81 0.39
C ARG A 80 7.58 -10.12 1.32
N LEU A 81 7.58 -8.78 1.37
CA LEU A 81 8.54 -8.00 2.17
C LEU A 81 8.11 -7.82 3.63
N HIS A 82 6.81 -7.69 3.90
CA HIS A 82 6.29 -7.29 5.21
C HIS A 82 5.33 -8.32 5.85
N GLY A 83 4.87 -9.30 5.08
CA GLY A 83 3.81 -10.23 5.46
C GLY A 83 2.40 -9.63 5.34
N GLU A 84 1.41 -10.50 5.14
CA GLU A 84 0.00 -10.12 5.03
C GLU A 84 -0.49 -9.32 6.26
N ALA A 85 -0.04 -9.69 7.47
CA ALA A 85 -0.47 -9.03 8.70
C ALA A 85 -0.06 -7.55 8.77
N ALA A 86 1.10 -7.18 8.22
CA ALA A 86 1.54 -5.79 8.19
C ALA A 86 0.75 -4.95 7.18
N LEU A 87 0.35 -5.57 6.07
CA LEU A 87 -0.51 -4.93 5.07
C LEU A 87 -1.93 -4.73 5.61
N ALA A 88 -2.49 -5.74 6.29
CA ALA A 88 -3.82 -5.67 6.89
C ALA A 88 -3.94 -4.57 7.95
N ARG A 89 -2.90 -4.35 8.79
CA ARG A 89 -2.87 -3.26 9.78
C ARG A 89 -2.85 -1.86 9.15
N ASN A 90 -2.41 -1.73 7.90
CA ASN A 90 -2.45 -0.48 7.14
C ASN A 90 -3.70 -0.34 6.26
N GLY A 91 -4.57 -1.35 6.21
CA GLY A 91 -5.63 -1.51 5.20
C GLY A 91 -6.87 -0.62 5.40
N THR A 92 -6.95 0.17 6.46
CA THR A 92 -8.09 1.07 6.71
C THR A 92 -7.60 2.47 7.08
N PRO A 93 -7.11 3.25 6.09
CA PRO A 93 -6.85 4.66 6.31
C PRO A 93 -8.14 5.34 6.80
N TYR A 94 -8.04 6.08 7.90
CA TYR A 94 -9.13 6.95 8.33
C TYR A 94 -9.31 8.03 7.27
N VAL A 95 -10.47 8.02 6.61
CA VAL A 95 -10.87 9.03 5.64
C VAL A 95 -11.99 9.83 6.28
N ALA A 96 -11.74 11.12 6.54
CA ALA A 96 -12.80 12.02 6.96
C ALA A 96 -13.84 12.12 5.84
N ARG A 97 -15.12 11.89 6.15
CA ARG A 97 -16.21 12.07 5.19
C ARG A 97 -16.29 13.55 4.83
N VAL A 98 -16.06 13.86 3.56
CA VAL A 98 -16.18 15.21 3.02
C VAL A 98 -17.56 15.33 2.35
N GLY A 99 -18.23 16.48 2.48
CA GLY A 99 -19.47 16.73 1.76
C GLY A 99 -19.30 16.60 0.25
N CYS A 100 -20.35 16.22 -0.47
CA CYS A 100 -20.35 16.16 -1.92
C CYS A 100 -20.07 17.56 -2.48
N GLY A 101 -18.90 17.75 -3.07
CA GLY A 101 -18.54 18.91 -3.89
C GLY A 101 -18.48 18.53 -5.36
N ASP A 102 -18.02 19.46 -6.20
CA ASP A 102 -17.72 19.14 -7.59
C ASP A 102 -16.73 17.98 -7.66
N LEU A 103 -17.05 16.98 -8.49
CA LEU A 103 -16.24 15.78 -8.63
C LEU A 103 -14.88 16.22 -9.18
N PRO A 104 -13.77 15.99 -8.46
CA PRO A 104 -12.47 16.40 -8.95
C PRO A 104 -12.20 15.72 -10.29
N ASP A 105 -11.63 16.50 -11.19
CA ASP A 105 -11.31 16.36 -12.61
C ASP A 105 -10.44 15.13 -12.99
N GLY A 106 -10.68 13.98 -12.37
CA GLY A 106 -9.89 12.76 -12.56
C GLY A 106 -8.56 12.76 -11.82
N GLN A 107 -8.24 13.80 -11.03
CA GLN A 107 -6.96 13.92 -10.32
C GLN A 107 -6.66 12.74 -9.39
N TRP A 108 -7.68 12.02 -8.92
CA TRP A 108 -7.47 10.81 -8.13
C TRP A 108 -6.77 9.71 -8.93
N ARG A 109 -7.11 9.54 -10.22
CA ARG A 109 -6.49 8.53 -11.11
C ARG A 109 -5.02 8.82 -11.30
N ASP A 110 -4.70 10.09 -11.58
CA ASP A 110 -3.32 10.55 -11.73
C ASP A 110 -2.51 10.36 -10.45
N ARG A 111 -3.09 10.72 -9.30
CA ARG A 111 -2.44 10.55 -7.99
C ARG A 111 -2.22 9.08 -7.66
N TYR A 112 -3.24 8.24 -7.84
CA TYR A 112 -3.16 6.81 -7.62
C TYR A 112 -2.10 6.17 -8.53
N SER A 113 -2.13 6.47 -9.82
CA SER A 113 -1.15 5.99 -10.80
C SER A 113 0.27 6.43 -10.47
N ARG A 114 0.47 7.68 -10.00
CA ARG A 114 1.77 8.18 -9.53
C ARG A 114 2.29 7.43 -8.30
N LEU A 115 1.43 7.21 -7.32
CA LEU A 115 1.81 6.49 -6.09
C LEU A 115 2.13 5.01 -6.38
N LEU A 116 1.33 4.36 -7.24
CA LEU A 116 1.67 3.03 -7.77
C LEU A 116 3.01 3.04 -8.48
N ARG A 117 3.27 4.03 -9.35
CA ARG A 117 4.56 4.12 -10.05
C ARG A 117 5.74 4.26 -9.09
N VAL A 118 5.60 5.05 -8.02
CA VAL A 118 6.63 5.16 -6.98
C VAL A 118 6.90 3.80 -6.32
N LEU A 119 5.84 3.05 -6.00
CA LEU A 119 5.97 1.71 -5.42
C LEU A 119 6.60 0.72 -6.40
N GLU A 120 6.18 0.73 -7.67
CA GLU A 120 6.75 -0.12 -8.71
C GLU A 120 8.26 0.08 -8.85
N ILE A 121 8.75 1.34 -8.85
CA ILE A 121 10.18 1.65 -8.89
C ILE A 121 10.89 1.11 -7.64
N ARG A 122 10.34 1.38 -6.45
CA ARG A 122 10.96 1.00 -5.17
C ARG A 122 11.00 -0.51 -4.95
N LEU A 123 10.01 -1.22 -5.50
CA LEU A 123 9.86 -2.67 -5.38
C LEU A 123 10.53 -3.44 -6.53
N GLY A 124 11.11 -2.75 -7.51
CA GLY A 124 11.79 -3.35 -8.67
C GLY A 124 10.85 -4.12 -9.59
N LEU A 125 9.64 -3.62 -9.80
CA LEU A 125 8.61 -4.24 -10.64
C LEU A 125 8.66 -3.79 -12.11
N ILE A 126 9.54 -2.85 -12.43
CA ILE A 126 9.70 -2.14 -13.72
C ILE A 126 11.15 -1.75 -13.94
#